data_AF-A0A9P0NMA0-F1
#
_entry.id   AF-A0A9P0NMA0-F1
#
_cell.length_a   1.000
_cell.length_b   1.000
_cell.length_c   1.000
_cell.angle_alpha   90.00
_cell.angle_beta   90.00
_cell.angle_gamma   90.00
#
_symmetry.space_group_name_H-M   'P 1'
#
loop_
_entity.id
_entity.type
_entity.pdbx_description
1 polymer ?
#
loop_
_entity_poly.entity_id
_entity_poly.type
_entity_poly.pdbx_seq_one_letter_code
_entity_poly.pdbx_strand_id
1 'polypeptide(L)'
;MAPKKTAFFTFLACYRDDEIKSGKKPSSYNQLRIKLLPIWNIMSDDEKYKYKDLALKYNNSNCTPKQPIKQITDQLKYSNDFWNMKKYVAEMFENIPNNQELLNKKFILLHINCHSHAGEQYYFPAEIAAIEFNLKNGLSRTYHQIIGISKIYPRGFSGSMREFSDTFHHINCWDDHPDDYQDIFLEFLTFIKGGIINHTDLKKGTLDLPYLYTMQSEIGTNMMKTNSSLEKLYSAAFPEVYAEHCKSIFKIGSIEQLLLEIKKKMNLHLEHQNLRPGMSVCDILEHDFYGLGLGCMYHELKDISFKCSKARVIQWMSNICIHINMYTGLNLIPGKHMATQLNDGSKLVMLTY
;
A
#
# COMPACT_ATOMS: atom_id res chain seq x y z
N MET A 1 15.72 29.13 -11.58
CA MET A 1 16.88 28.22 -11.40
C MET A 1 17.51 28.51 -10.05
N ALA A 2 17.69 27.49 -9.19
CA ALA A 2 18.31 27.70 -7.88
C ALA A 2 19.82 28.02 -8.03
N PRO A 3 20.40 28.89 -7.19
CA PRO A 3 21.82 29.24 -7.28
C PRO A 3 22.72 28.04 -6.94
N LYS A 4 23.76 27.81 -7.75
CA LYS A 4 24.74 26.72 -7.56
C LYS A 4 25.44 26.86 -6.21
N LYS A 5 25.56 25.76 -5.47
CA LYS A 5 26.25 25.75 -4.17
C LYS A 5 27.76 25.74 -4.37
N THR A 6 28.47 26.66 -3.72
CA THR A 6 29.94 26.73 -3.78
C THR A 6 30.59 25.77 -2.78
N ALA A 7 31.88 25.47 -2.96
CA ALA A 7 32.67 24.67 -2.01
C ALA A 7 32.65 25.27 -0.59
N PHE A 8 32.75 26.59 -0.50
CA PHE A 8 32.68 27.31 0.77
C PHE A 8 31.29 27.20 1.43
N PHE A 9 30.20 27.31 0.66
CA PHE A 9 28.85 27.09 1.20
C PHE A 9 28.69 25.67 1.76
N THR A 10 29.26 24.67 1.08
CA THR A 10 29.24 23.27 1.49
C THR A 10 30.03 23.05 2.78
N PHE A 11 31.15 23.75 2.96
CA PHE A 11 31.91 23.77 4.21
C PHE A 11 31.09 24.33 5.39
N LEU A 12 30.38 25.44 5.19
CA LEU A 12 29.48 26.01 6.21
C LEU A 12 28.34 25.05 6.57
N ALA A 13 27.78 24.35 5.57
CA ALA A 13 26.71 23.37 5.78
C ALA A 13 27.19 22.16 6.59
N CYS A 14 28.37 21.60 6.28
CA CYS A 14 28.94 20.50 7.06
C CYS A 14 29.18 20.90 8.52
N TYR A 15 29.72 22.09 8.77
CA TYR A 15 29.95 22.57 10.13
C TYR A 15 28.63 22.73 10.91
N ARG A 16 27.58 23.22 10.25
CA ARG A 16 26.24 23.33 10.83
C ARG A 16 25.64 21.96 11.15
N ASP A 17 25.83 20.98 10.28
CA ASP A 17 25.37 19.60 10.51
C ASP A 17 26.08 18.97 11.71
N ASP A 18 27.36 19.29 11.92
CA ASP A 18 28.12 18.82 13.09
C ASP A 18 27.66 19.52 14.38
N GLU A 19 27.27 20.80 14.33
CA GLU A 19 26.60 21.48 15.46
C GLU A 19 25.28 20.78 15.83
N ILE A 20 24.47 20.38 14.83
CA ILE A 20 23.20 19.68 15.06
C ILE A 20 23.44 18.28 15.66
N LYS A 21 24.37 17.52 15.10
CA LYS A 21 24.72 16.16 15.58
C LYS A 21 25.30 16.17 16.99
N SER A 22 25.99 17.24 17.37
CA SER A 22 26.50 17.42 18.73
C SER A 22 25.46 17.99 19.71
N GLY A 23 24.18 18.10 19.28
CA GLY A 23 23.08 18.57 20.12
C GLY A 23 23.09 20.08 20.39
N LYS A 24 23.88 20.86 19.66
CA LYS A 24 23.94 22.33 19.78
C LYS A 24 22.86 22.98 18.94
N LYS A 25 22.36 24.13 19.39
CA LYS A 25 21.47 24.98 18.58
C LYS A 25 22.23 25.43 17.32
N PRO A 26 21.73 25.15 16.10
CA PRO A 26 22.47 25.44 14.88
C PRO A 26 22.62 26.94 14.65
N SER A 27 23.86 27.38 14.41
CA SER A 27 24.15 28.76 14.06
C SER A 27 23.55 29.14 12.69
N SER A 28 23.21 30.42 12.51
CA SER A 28 22.76 30.90 11.19
C SER A 28 23.93 30.90 10.19
N TYR A 29 23.64 30.77 8.89
CA TYR A 29 24.69 30.76 7.86
C TYR A 29 25.50 32.07 7.81
N ASN A 30 24.91 33.21 8.17
CA ASN A 30 25.62 34.49 8.28
C ASN A 30 26.62 34.48 9.44
N GLN A 31 26.25 33.94 10.60
CA GLN A 31 27.15 33.80 11.75
C GLN A 31 28.29 32.81 11.45
N LEU A 32 27.98 31.67 10.81
CA LEU A 32 28.98 30.70 10.40
C LEU A 32 29.94 31.26 9.36
N ARG A 33 29.44 32.06 8.39
CA ARG A 33 30.29 32.72 7.39
C ARG A 33 31.33 33.61 8.05
N ILE A 34 30.93 34.45 9.02
CA ILE A 34 31.85 35.34 9.74
C ILE A 34 32.89 34.53 10.51
N LYS A 35 32.44 33.48 11.22
CA LYS A 35 33.31 32.65 12.07
C LYS A 35 34.29 31.78 11.29
N LEU A 36 33.86 31.21 10.16
CA LEU A 36 34.58 30.14 9.45
C LEU A 36 35.31 30.63 8.20
N LEU A 37 35.10 31.86 7.74
CA LEU A 37 35.83 32.42 6.60
C LEU A 37 37.36 32.50 6.85
N PRO A 38 37.85 32.94 8.03
CA PRO A 38 39.29 32.92 8.30
C PRO A 38 39.88 31.51 8.27
N ILE A 39 39.16 30.53 8.84
CA ILE A 39 39.55 29.11 8.86
C ILE A 39 39.60 28.54 7.44
N TRP A 40 38.59 28.84 6.63
CA TRP A 40 38.57 28.43 5.24
C TRP A 40 39.76 28.99 4.46
N ASN A 41 40.17 30.23 4.70
CA ASN A 41 41.26 30.84 3.94
C ASN A 41 42.62 30.16 4.21
N ILE A 42 42.86 29.72 5.45
CA ILE A 42 44.11 29.03 5.85
C ILE A 42 44.13 27.53 5.55
N MET A 43 42.99 26.92 5.24
CA MET A 43 42.95 25.49 4.85
C MET A 43 43.74 25.24 3.56
N SER A 44 44.43 24.10 3.51
CA SER A 44 45.14 23.66 2.32
C SER A 44 44.18 23.30 1.17
N ASP A 45 44.70 23.20 -0.05
CA ASP A 45 43.86 22.81 -1.18
C ASP A 45 43.33 21.38 -1.06
N ASP A 46 44.07 20.48 -0.41
CA ASP A 46 43.65 19.10 -0.12
C ASP A 46 42.49 19.06 0.90
N GLU A 47 42.54 19.91 1.94
CA GLU A 47 41.46 20.03 2.91
C GLU A 47 40.20 20.65 2.27
N LYS A 48 40.38 21.60 1.36
CA LYS A 48 39.30 22.21 0.57
C LYS A 48 38.74 21.24 -0.47
N TYR A 49 39.54 20.29 -0.95
CA TYR A 49 39.14 19.33 -2.00
C TYR A 49 37.92 18.53 -1.60
N LYS A 50 37.83 18.07 -0.34
CA LYS A 50 36.64 17.38 0.20
C LYS A 50 35.36 18.19 -0.01
N TYR A 51 35.38 19.50 0.21
CA TYR A 51 34.21 20.36 0.06
C TYR A 51 33.95 20.77 -1.40
N LYS A 52 35.00 20.86 -2.22
CA LYS A 52 34.89 21.01 -3.68
C LYS A 52 34.20 19.79 -4.31
N ASP A 53 34.62 18.57 -3.93
CA ASP A 53 34.01 17.31 -4.35
C ASP A 53 32.54 17.19 -3.89
N LEU A 54 32.24 17.54 -2.63
CA LEU A 54 30.86 17.57 -2.14
C LEU A 54 29.99 18.59 -2.87
N ALA A 55 30.50 19.80 -3.15
CA ALA A 55 29.77 20.82 -3.91
C ALA A 55 29.52 20.38 -5.36
N LEU A 56 30.48 19.72 -6.00
CA LEU A 56 30.31 19.11 -7.32
C LEU A 56 29.23 18.02 -7.29
N LYS A 57 29.23 17.15 -6.28
CA LYS A 57 28.19 16.13 -6.08
C LYS A 57 26.79 16.73 -5.90
N TYR A 58 26.66 17.83 -5.15
CA TYR A 58 25.39 18.54 -4.95
C TYR A 58 24.89 19.30 -6.19
N ASN A 59 25.80 19.81 -7.02
CA ASN A 59 25.44 20.56 -8.23
C ASN A 59 25.21 19.64 -9.44
N ASN A 60 25.85 18.47 -9.47
CA ASN A 60 25.67 17.46 -10.51
C ASN A 60 24.54 16.46 -10.21
N SER A 61 23.99 16.48 -8.99
CA SER A 61 22.78 15.73 -8.64
C SER A 61 21.51 16.42 -9.15
N ASN A 62 21.33 16.46 -10.48
CA ASN A 62 19.99 16.26 -11.02
C ASN A 62 19.76 14.73 -11.00
N CYS A 63 18.71 14.30 -10.30
CA CYS A 63 18.30 12.90 -10.11
C CYS A 63 19.23 12.01 -9.26
N THR A 64 19.03 12.04 -7.94
CA THR A 64 18.62 10.89 -7.09
C THR A 64 19.00 11.19 -5.62
N PRO A 65 18.07 11.07 -4.65
CA PRO A 65 18.40 11.24 -3.24
C PRO A 65 19.30 10.07 -2.79
N LYS A 66 20.36 10.37 -2.04
CA LYS A 66 21.10 9.36 -1.27
C LYS A 66 20.12 8.67 -0.33
N GLN A 67 19.73 7.45 -0.68
CA GLN A 67 18.94 6.61 0.20
C GLN A 67 19.82 6.18 1.39
N PRO A 68 19.40 6.38 2.66
CA PRO A 68 20.09 5.85 3.83
C PRO A 68 20.32 4.35 3.66
N ILE A 69 21.40 3.81 4.23
CA ILE A 69 21.72 2.37 4.21
C ILE A 69 20.52 1.50 4.60
N LYS A 70 19.68 1.98 5.53
CA LYS A 70 18.40 1.34 5.90
C LYS A 70 17.42 1.20 4.72
N GLN A 71 17.28 2.23 3.88
CA GLN A 71 16.45 2.17 2.66
C GLN A 71 17.01 1.19 1.62
N ILE A 72 18.34 1.02 1.52
CA ILE A 72 18.95 0.02 0.62
C ILE A 72 18.70 -1.40 1.14
N THR A 73 18.86 -1.64 2.45
CA THR A 73 18.54 -2.93 3.07
C THR A 73 17.05 -3.25 2.96
N ASP A 74 16.19 -2.26 3.19
CA ASP A 74 14.74 -2.40 3.05
C ASP A 74 14.38 -2.70 1.58
N GLN A 75 14.94 -1.98 0.61
CA GLN A 75 14.72 -2.24 -0.82
C GLN A 75 15.19 -3.63 -1.27
N LEU A 76 16.36 -4.09 -0.83
CA LEU A 76 16.86 -5.43 -1.13
C LEU A 76 15.96 -6.51 -0.51
N LYS A 77 15.49 -6.28 0.72
CA LYS A 77 14.55 -7.17 1.39
C LYS A 77 13.19 -7.20 0.65
N TYR A 78 12.64 -6.04 0.29
CA TYR A 78 11.41 -5.96 -0.50
C TYR A 78 11.54 -6.65 -1.86
N SER A 79 12.67 -6.51 -2.53
CA SER A 79 12.94 -7.20 -3.80
C SER A 79 12.89 -8.73 -3.60
N ASN A 80 13.56 -9.24 -2.58
CA ASN A 80 13.53 -10.68 -2.25
C ASN A 80 12.12 -11.16 -1.85
N ASP A 81 11.44 -10.42 -0.97
CA ASP A 81 10.08 -10.76 -0.52
C ASP A 81 9.10 -10.77 -1.70
N PHE A 82 9.27 -9.85 -2.66
CA PHE A 82 8.50 -9.80 -3.89
C PHE A 82 8.76 -10.98 -4.82
N TRP A 83 10.02 -11.36 -5.03
CA TRP A 83 10.36 -12.54 -5.83
C TRP A 83 9.85 -13.84 -5.18
N ASN A 84 9.98 -13.95 -3.86
CA ASN A 84 9.44 -15.08 -3.10
C ASN A 84 7.92 -15.16 -3.21
N MET A 85 7.23 -14.01 -3.11
CA MET A 85 5.79 -13.91 -3.33
C MET A 85 5.41 -14.41 -4.72
N LYS A 86 6.07 -13.92 -5.78
CA LYS A 86 5.78 -14.33 -7.17
C LYS A 86 5.96 -15.83 -7.36
N LYS A 87 7.07 -16.38 -6.86
CA LYS A 87 7.36 -17.81 -6.92
C LYS A 87 6.29 -18.63 -6.22
N TYR A 88 5.94 -18.27 -4.98
CA TYR A 88 4.91 -18.97 -4.22
C TYR A 88 3.55 -18.92 -4.91
N VAL A 89 3.14 -17.76 -5.43
CA VAL A 89 1.86 -17.64 -6.15
C VAL A 89 1.86 -18.51 -7.40
N ALA A 90 2.97 -18.54 -8.17
CA ALA A 90 3.09 -19.43 -9.33
C ALA A 90 2.98 -20.92 -8.92
N GLU A 91 3.72 -21.36 -7.90
CA GLU A 91 3.67 -22.73 -7.38
C GLU A 91 2.24 -23.09 -6.89
N MET A 92 1.54 -22.16 -6.24
CA MET A 92 0.14 -22.36 -5.84
C MET A 92 -0.76 -22.64 -7.05
N PHE A 93 -0.54 -21.96 -8.19
CA PHE A 93 -1.31 -22.17 -9.41
C PHE A 93 -0.91 -23.44 -10.16
N GLU A 94 0.36 -23.84 -10.13
CA GLU A 94 0.81 -25.13 -10.66
C GLU A 94 0.05 -26.29 -10.02
N ASN A 95 -0.14 -26.23 -8.70
CA ASN A 95 -0.83 -27.24 -7.91
C ASN A 95 -2.37 -27.31 -8.13
N ILE A 96 -2.96 -26.40 -8.91
CA ILE A 96 -4.39 -26.49 -9.24
C ILE A 96 -4.58 -27.55 -10.35
N PRO A 97 -5.36 -28.63 -10.13
CA PRO A 97 -5.33 -29.77 -11.03
C PRO A 97 -6.08 -29.55 -12.35
N ASN A 98 -7.11 -28.70 -12.36
CA ASN A 98 -7.94 -28.48 -13.54
C ASN A 98 -8.67 -27.12 -13.48
N ASN A 99 -9.33 -26.77 -14.59
CA ASN A 99 -10.08 -25.52 -14.71
C ASN A 99 -11.24 -25.44 -13.72
N GLN A 100 -11.93 -26.54 -13.41
CA GLN A 100 -13.05 -26.52 -12.46
C GLN A 100 -12.60 -26.13 -11.05
N GLU A 101 -11.44 -26.65 -10.61
CA GLU A 101 -10.83 -26.25 -9.33
C GLU A 101 -10.39 -24.79 -9.35
N LEU A 102 -9.80 -24.32 -10.46
CA LEU A 102 -9.45 -22.89 -10.60
C LEU A 102 -10.69 -21.99 -10.50
N LEU A 103 -11.79 -22.38 -11.15
CA LEU A 103 -13.03 -21.60 -11.14
C LEU A 103 -13.66 -21.52 -9.75
N ASN A 104 -13.53 -22.57 -8.95
CA ASN A 104 -14.06 -22.62 -7.58
C ASN A 104 -13.10 -22.03 -6.54
N LYS A 105 -11.80 -21.93 -6.85
CA LYS A 105 -10.78 -21.42 -5.95
C LYS A 105 -11.13 -20.00 -5.49
N LYS A 106 -11.13 -19.82 -4.18
CA LYS A 106 -11.40 -18.54 -3.53
C LYS A 106 -10.15 -17.67 -3.50
N PHE A 107 -10.33 -16.39 -3.81
CA PHE A 107 -9.31 -15.36 -3.72
C PHE A 107 -9.82 -14.23 -2.85
N ILE A 108 -8.92 -13.59 -2.08
CA ILE A 108 -9.26 -12.44 -1.26
C ILE A 108 -8.53 -11.21 -1.80
N LEU A 109 -9.29 -10.22 -2.27
CA LEU A 109 -8.74 -8.90 -2.63
C LEU A 109 -8.79 -7.99 -1.41
N LEU A 110 -7.80 -7.12 -1.26
CA LEU A 110 -7.64 -6.20 -0.14
C LEU A 110 -7.18 -4.83 -0.62
N HIS A 111 -7.86 -3.78 -0.17
CA HIS A 111 -7.42 -2.39 -0.28
C HIS A 111 -7.46 -1.72 1.10
N ILE A 112 -6.45 -0.89 1.36
CA ILE A 112 -6.34 -0.10 2.59
C ILE A 112 -6.08 1.36 2.22
N ASN A 113 -7.00 2.26 2.59
CA ASN A 113 -6.66 3.67 2.73
C ASN A 113 -5.96 3.87 4.07
N CYS A 114 -4.91 4.70 4.10
CA CYS A 114 -4.11 4.96 5.31
C CYS A 114 -4.32 6.39 5.79
N HIS A 115 -4.16 6.67 7.08
CA HIS A 115 -4.24 8.05 7.61
C HIS A 115 -3.03 8.93 7.31
N SER A 116 -1.92 8.37 6.83
CA SER A 116 -0.70 9.12 6.59
C SER A 116 0.02 8.75 5.29
N HIS A 117 0.94 9.65 4.90
CA HIS A 117 1.77 9.50 3.71
C HIS A 117 3.13 8.85 4.00
N ALA A 118 3.79 8.41 2.93
CA ALA A 118 5.04 7.64 3.00
C ALA A 118 6.22 8.32 3.71
N GLY A 119 6.23 9.65 3.75
CA GLY A 119 7.31 10.42 4.40
C GLY A 119 7.27 10.34 5.92
N GLU A 120 6.10 10.07 6.50
CA GLU A 120 5.92 9.91 7.94
C GLU A 120 6.27 8.51 8.43
N GLN A 121 6.40 7.55 7.50
CA GLN A 121 6.64 6.11 7.79
C GLN A 121 5.62 5.50 8.77
N TYR A 122 4.44 6.12 8.93
CA TYR A 122 3.42 5.72 9.89
C TYR A 122 2.14 5.25 9.19
N TYR A 123 2.19 4.09 8.53
CA TYR A 123 0.98 3.57 7.88
C TYR A 123 0.05 2.94 8.92
N PHE A 124 -1.07 3.61 9.19
CA PHE A 124 -2.18 3.09 9.98
C PHE A 124 -3.45 3.16 9.14
N PRO A 125 -4.29 2.10 9.12
CA PRO A 125 -5.45 2.06 8.25
C PRO A 125 -6.49 3.12 8.66
N ALA A 126 -6.96 3.89 7.69
CA ALA A 126 -8.16 4.73 7.78
C ALA A 126 -9.41 3.99 7.31
N GLU A 127 -9.22 3.05 6.39
CA GLU A 127 -10.29 2.19 5.89
C GLU A 127 -9.67 0.87 5.42
N ILE A 128 -10.31 -0.24 5.76
CA ILE A 128 -9.97 -1.57 5.27
C ILE A 128 -11.18 -2.08 4.50
N ALA A 129 -10.95 -2.56 3.28
CA ALA A 129 -11.94 -3.31 2.54
C ALA A 129 -11.32 -4.59 1.98
N ALA A 130 -12.00 -5.71 2.21
CA ALA A 130 -11.62 -6.97 1.64
C ALA A 130 -12.84 -7.70 1.07
N ILE A 131 -12.63 -8.41 -0.04
CA ILE A 131 -13.67 -9.25 -0.63
C ILE A 131 -13.14 -10.64 -0.92
N GLU A 132 -13.97 -11.65 -0.65
CA GLU A 132 -13.74 -13.02 -1.09
C GLU A 132 -14.56 -13.26 -2.35
N PHE A 133 -13.92 -13.77 -3.41
CA PHE A 133 -14.60 -14.13 -4.65
C PHE A 133 -13.98 -15.37 -5.28
N ASN A 134 -14.70 -15.98 -6.22
CA ASN A 134 -14.13 -16.94 -7.17
C ASN A 134 -14.65 -16.66 -8.58
N LEU A 135 -14.01 -17.25 -9.59
CA LEU A 135 -14.36 -16.96 -10.99
C LEU A 135 -15.75 -17.52 -11.37
N LYS A 136 -16.17 -18.62 -10.74
CA LYS A 136 -17.46 -19.27 -11.02
C LYS A 136 -18.66 -18.44 -10.55
N ASN A 137 -18.64 -17.98 -9.31
CA ASN A 137 -19.79 -17.38 -8.63
C ASN A 137 -19.65 -15.88 -8.38
N GLY A 138 -18.47 -15.29 -8.61
CA GLY A 138 -18.20 -13.89 -8.32
C GLY A 138 -18.03 -13.63 -6.83
N LEU A 139 -18.45 -12.45 -6.38
CA LEU A 139 -18.39 -12.04 -4.98
C LEU A 139 -19.13 -13.02 -4.07
N SER A 140 -18.46 -13.44 -2.99
CA SER A 140 -19.02 -14.32 -1.95
C SER A 140 -19.18 -13.61 -0.61
N ARG A 141 -18.15 -12.90 -0.15
CA ARG A 141 -18.16 -12.20 1.14
C ARG A 141 -17.47 -10.84 1.02
N THR A 142 -17.89 -9.88 1.84
CA THR A 142 -17.26 -8.56 1.95
C THR A 142 -17.02 -8.21 3.41
N TYR A 143 -15.84 -7.69 3.69
CA TYR A 143 -15.50 -6.98 4.91
C TYR A 143 -15.18 -5.53 4.56
N HIS A 144 -15.71 -4.60 5.34
CA HIS A 144 -15.44 -3.17 5.18
C HIS A 144 -15.50 -2.48 6.54
N GLN A 145 -14.49 -1.68 6.86
CA GLN A 145 -14.42 -0.93 8.11
C GLN A 145 -13.68 0.40 7.90
N ILE A 146 -14.28 1.51 8.36
CA ILE A 146 -13.58 2.79 8.59
C ILE A 146 -12.99 2.77 10.00
N ILE A 147 -11.74 3.20 10.15
CA ILE A 147 -11.01 3.06 11.42
C ILE A 147 -10.55 4.43 11.90
N GLY A 148 -10.90 4.76 13.15
CA GLY A 148 -10.47 5.97 13.84
C GLY A 148 -9.03 5.89 14.34
N ILE A 149 -8.34 7.03 14.34
CA ILE A 149 -6.92 7.12 14.75
C ILE A 149 -6.69 8.01 15.97
N SER A 150 -7.76 8.63 16.48
CA SER A 150 -7.73 9.65 17.53
C SER A 150 -7.03 9.18 18.82
N LYS A 151 -7.05 7.88 19.15
CA LYS A 151 -6.41 7.31 20.34
C LYS A 151 -4.91 7.10 20.23
N ILE A 152 -4.36 6.90 19.04
CA ILE A 152 -2.98 6.38 18.85
C ILE A 152 -2.12 7.16 17.86
N TYR A 153 -2.62 8.28 17.33
CA TYR A 153 -1.89 9.06 16.34
C TYR A 153 -0.55 9.60 16.87
N PRO A 154 0.48 9.71 16.01
CA PRO A 154 1.78 10.26 16.40
C PRO A 154 1.66 11.77 16.64
N ARG A 155 1.99 12.20 17.87
CA ARG A 155 1.96 13.63 18.23
C ARG A 155 2.90 14.44 17.34
N GLY A 156 2.42 15.57 16.83
CA GLY A 156 3.18 16.46 15.94
C GLY A 156 2.91 16.26 14.44
N PHE A 157 2.16 15.23 14.05
CA PHE A 157 1.80 14.95 12.65
C PHE A 157 0.33 15.24 12.32
N SER A 158 -0.44 15.83 13.24
CA SER A 158 -1.88 16.06 13.03
C SER A 158 -2.18 16.91 11.78
N GLY A 159 -1.37 17.94 11.50
CA GLY A 159 -1.53 18.77 10.32
C GLY A 159 -1.33 18.00 9.01
N SER A 160 -0.25 17.22 8.92
CA SER A 160 0.11 16.48 7.70
C SER A 160 -0.78 15.26 7.47
N MET A 161 -1.23 14.58 8.54
CA MET A 161 -2.24 13.53 8.45
C MET A 161 -3.58 14.07 7.93
N ARG A 162 -4.00 15.25 8.42
CA ARG A 162 -5.21 15.91 7.92
C ARG A 162 -5.07 16.28 6.45
N GLU A 163 -3.96 16.91 6.05
CA GLU A 163 -3.69 17.28 4.66
C GLU A 163 -3.70 16.05 3.74
N PHE A 164 -3.10 14.94 4.19
CA PHE A 164 -3.14 13.67 3.46
C PHE A 164 -4.57 13.17 3.32
N SER A 165 -5.33 13.08 4.41
CA SER A 165 -6.71 12.64 4.35
C SER A 165 -7.54 13.49 3.39
N ASP A 166 -7.49 14.81 3.53
CA ASP A 166 -8.23 15.78 2.72
C ASP A 166 -7.84 15.72 1.24
N THR A 167 -6.64 15.25 0.91
CA THR A 167 -6.19 15.09 -0.49
C THR A 167 -6.61 13.75 -1.09
N PHE A 168 -6.48 12.66 -0.32
CA PHE A 168 -6.55 11.31 -0.85
C PHE A 168 -7.91 10.65 -0.66
N HIS A 169 -8.30 10.31 0.57
CA HIS A 169 -9.47 9.48 0.85
C HIS A 169 -10.64 10.23 1.53
N HIS A 170 -10.42 11.45 2.02
CA HIS A 170 -11.39 12.34 2.68
C HIS A 170 -12.07 11.72 3.92
N ILE A 171 -11.37 10.84 4.64
CA ILE A 171 -11.84 10.27 5.91
C ILE A 171 -11.25 11.11 7.02
N ASN A 172 -12.06 11.98 7.64
CA ASN A 172 -11.53 12.93 8.61
C ASN A 172 -10.89 12.19 9.79
N CYS A 173 -9.60 12.44 10.04
CA CYS A 173 -8.85 11.80 11.10
C CYS A 173 -9.42 12.07 12.51
N TRP A 174 -10.21 13.13 12.65
CA TRP A 174 -10.71 13.64 13.93
C TRP A 174 -12.21 13.44 14.11
N ASP A 175 -12.90 12.85 13.13
CA ASP A 175 -14.29 12.43 13.31
C ASP A 175 -14.34 11.20 14.22
N ASP A 176 -15.48 10.99 14.86
CA ASP A 176 -15.74 9.80 15.68
C ASP A 176 -15.92 8.59 14.74
N HIS A 177 -14.87 7.79 14.66
CA HIS A 177 -14.82 6.57 13.84
C HIS A 177 -14.46 5.39 14.75
N PRO A 178 -14.95 4.18 14.46
CA PRO A 178 -14.65 3.01 15.27
C PRO A 178 -13.15 2.83 15.49
N ASP A 179 -12.75 2.76 16.75
CA ASP A 179 -11.36 2.71 17.18
C ASP A 179 -11.13 1.62 18.26
N ASP A 180 -12.08 0.67 18.35
CA ASP A 180 -11.86 -0.60 19.04
C ASP A 180 -10.99 -1.51 18.16
N TYR A 181 -9.68 -1.28 18.24
CA TYR A 181 -8.72 -1.97 17.39
C TYR A 181 -8.73 -3.49 17.59
N GLN A 182 -9.07 -3.96 18.78
CA GLN A 182 -9.10 -5.39 19.09
C GLN A 182 -10.27 -6.06 18.38
N ASP A 183 -11.47 -5.53 18.52
CA ASP A 183 -12.66 -6.06 17.86
C ASP A 183 -12.53 -5.97 16.33
N ILE A 184 -12.13 -4.80 15.82
CA ILE A 184 -11.90 -4.58 14.37
C ILE A 184 -10.91 -5.61 13.81
N PHE A 185 -9.81 -5.86 14.51
CA PHE A 185 -8.80 -6.80 14.04
C PHE A 185 -9.28 -8.25 14.10
N LEU A 186 -10.01 -8.64 15.15
CA LEU A 186 -10.57 -9.99 15.29
C LEU A 186 -11.67 -10.26 14.25
N GLU A 187 -12.53 -9.28 13.96
CA GLU A 187 -13.53 -9.36 12.90
C GLU A 187 -12.87 -9.53 11.53
N PHE A 188 -11.85 -8.71 11.24
CA PHE A 188 -11.09 -8.82 9.99
C PHE A 188 -10.42 -10.19 9.82
N LEU A 189 -9.80 -10.70 10.89
CA LEU A 189 -9.18 -12.01 10.86
C LEU A 189 -10.22 -13.13 10.67
N THR A 190 -11.36 -13.04 11.36
CA THR A 190 -12.47 -13.99 11.22
C THR A 190 -12.98 -14.03 9.78
N PHE A 191 -13.09 -12.86 9.14
CA PHE A 191 -13.39 -12.77 7.71
C PHE A 191 -12.34 -13.52 6.88
N ILE A 192 -11.05 -13.22 7.06
CA ILE A 192 -9.95 -13.80 6.26
C ILE A 192 -9.90 -15.33 6.38
N LYS A 193 -9.98 -15.87 7.61
CA LYS A 193 -9.93 -17.33 7.84
C LYS A 193 -11.16 -18.05 7.31
N GLY A 194 -12.29 -17.36 7.18
CA GLY A 194 -13.57 -18.00 6.84
C GLY A 194 -14.15 -18.83 7.98
N GLY A 195 -13.80 -18.48 9.22
CA GLY A 195 -14.22 -19.16 10.43
C GLY A 195 -13.80 -18.37 11.67
N ILE A 196 -14.43 -18.67 12.82
CA ILE A 196 -14.23 -17.92 14.06
C ILE A 196 -12.76 -18.02 14.50
N ILE A 197 -12.17 -16.87 14.84
CA ILE A 197 -10.85 -16.76 15.47
C ILE A 197 -11.03 -16.28 16.90
N ASN A 198 -10.41 -17.01 17.81
CA ASN A 198 -10.37 -16.64 19.23
C ASN A 198 -8.97 -16.16 19.62
N HIS A 199 -8.86 -15.43 20.73
CA HIS A 199 -7.59 -14.92 21.26
C HIS A 199 -6.49 -15.99 21.42
N THR A 200 -6.87 -17.26 21.60
CA THR A 200 -5.93 -18.39 21.73
C THR A 200 -5.21 -18.73 20.43
N ASP A 201 -5.84 -18.49 19.27
CA ASP A 201 -5.25 -18.77 17.95
C ASP A 201 -4.11 -17.81 17.64
N LEU A 202 -4.21 -16.56 18.12
CA LEU A 202 -3.21 -15.51 17.94
C LEU A 202 -1.94 -15.77 18.76
N LYS A 203 -2.07 -16.25 20.00
CA LYS A 203 -0.94 -16.46 20.91
C LYS A 203 -0.03 -17.62 20.52
N LYS A 204 -0.54 -18.60 19.78
CA LYS A 204 0.23 -19.79 19.39
C LYS A 204 1.09 -19.57 18.14
N GLY A 205 0.88 -18.48 17.39
CA GLY A 205 1.61 -18.20 16.15
C GLY A 205 1.37 -19.21 15.03
N THR A 206 0.32 -20.04 15.13
CA THR A 206 -0.01 -21.12 14.19
C THR A 206 -1.11 -20.75 13.19
N LEU A 207 -1.44 -19.46 13.07
CA LEU A 207 -2.55 -19.02 12.25
C LEU A 207 -2.14 -19.05 10.77
N ASP A 208 -2.56 -20.09 10.06
CA ASP A 208 -2.36 -20.19 8.61
C ASP A 208 -3.43 -19.38 7.87
N LEU A 209 -3.06 -18.16 7.47
CA LEU A 209 -3.95 -17.28 6.72
C LEU A 209 -3.76 -17.44 5.20
N PRO A 210 -4.85 -17.33 4.40
CA PRO A 210 -4.76 -17.26 2.95
C PRO A 210 -4.03 -16.00 2.48
N TYR A 211 -3.62 -16.01 1.22
CA TYR A 211 -3.07 -14.83 0.57
C TYR A 211 -4.13 -13.75 0.39
N LEU A 212 -3.72 -12.50 0.69
CA LEU A 212 -4.50 -11.29 0.43
C LEU A 212 -3.85 -10.56 -0.73
N TYR A 213 -4.62 -10.27 -1.77
CA TYR A 213 -4.09 -9.67 -2.99
C TYR A 213 -4.42 -8.18 -3.03
N THR A 214 -3.40 -7.35 -3.22
CA THR A 214 -3.55 -5.90 -3.43
C THR A 214 -2.78 -5.44 -4.67
N MET A 215 -3.05 -4.22 -5.14
CA MET A 215 -2.39 -3.66 -6.31
C MET A 215 -0.91 -3.41 -6.04
N GLN A 216 -0.05 -3.74 -7.00
CA GLN A 216 1.34 -3.36 -7.04
C GLN A 216 1.46 -1.97 -7.67
N SER A 217 1.94 -0.98 -6.92
CA SER A 217 2.38 0.28 -7.55
C SER A 217 3.72 0.07 -8.29
N GLU A 218 4.12 0.97 -9.18
CA GLU A 218 5.38 0.88 -9.94
C GLU A 218 6.63 0.57 -9.07
N ILE A 219 6.59 0.90 -7.78
CA ILE A 219 7.67 0.67 -6.79
C ILE A 219 7.22 -0.26 -5.64
N GLY A 220 6.11 -1.00 -5.78
CA GLY A 220 5.60 -1.94 -4.76
C GLY A 220 5.12 -1.29 -3.46
N THR A 221 5.01 0.03 -3.42
CA THR A 221 4.64 0.81 -2.22
C THR A 221 3.25 0.47 -1.70
N ASN A 222 2.29 0.07 -2.54
CA ASN A 222 0.95 -0.29 -2.08
C ASN A 222 0.93 -1.60 -1.28
N MET A 223 1.71 -2.61 -1.69
CA MET A 223 1.88 -3.85 -0.92
C MET A 223 2.58 -3.58 0.42
N MET A 224 3.65 -2.77 0.40
CA MET A 224 4.35 -2.35 1.62
C MET A 224 3.41 -1.60 2.58
N LYS A 225 2.66 -0.62 2.08
CA LYS A 225 1.66 0.15 2.85
C LYS A 225 0.62 -0.77 3.47
N THR A 226 0.11 -1.72 2.69
CA THR A 226 -0.87 -2.71 3.16
C THR A 226 -0.30 -3.54 4.30
N ASN A 227 0.89 -4.12 4.11
CA ASN A 227 1.52 -4.92 5.15
C ASN A 227 1.81 -4.10 6.42
N SER A 228 2.41 -2.92 6.26
CA SER A 228 2.69 -2.03 7.39
C SER A 228 1.43 -1.60 8.13
N SER A 229 0.33 -1.31 7.41
CA SER A 229 -0.95 -0.93 8.02
C SER A 229 -1.54 -2.06 8.86
N LEU A 230 -1.51 -3.29 8.35
CA LEU A 230 -1.99 -4.46 9.09
C LEU A 230 -1.12 -4.78 10.30
N GLU A 231 0.21 -4.67 10.17
CA GLU A 231 1.13 -4.82 11.31
C GLU A 231 0.87 -3.77 12.38
N LYS A 232 0.58 -2.51 12.00
CA LYS A 232 0.26 -1.45 12.96
C LYS A 232 -1.10 -1.64 13.62
N LEU A 233 -2.11 -2.10 12.88
CA LEU A 233 -3.39 -2.46 13.46
C LEU A 233 -3.25 -3.62 14.46
N TYR A 234 -2.47 -4.66 14.12
CA TYR A 234 -2.15 -5.74 15.06
C TYR A 234 -1.53 -5.15 16.34
N SER A 235 -0.46 -4.36 16.20
CA SER A 235 0.24 -3.80 17.36
C SER A 235 -0.64 -2.88 18.21
N ALA A 236 -1.62 -2.20 17.61
CA ALA A 236 -2.61 -1.40 18.34
C ALA A 236 -3.66 -2.28 19.05
N ALA A 237 -4.05 -3.40 18.43
CA ALA A 237 -5.00 -4.36 18.98
C ALA A 237 -4.44 -5.19 20.15
N PHE A 238 -3.12 -5.47 20.12
CA PHE A 238 -2.44 -6.32 21.11
C PHE A 238 -1.07 -5.73 21.51
N PRO A 239 -1.04 -4.61 22.25
CA PRO A 239 0.20 -3.93 22.62
C PRO A 239 1.14 -4.76 23.50
N GLU A 240 0.61 -5.74 24.23
CA GLU A 240 1.37 -6.68 25.07
C GLU A 240 2.14 -7.76 24.28
N VAL A 241 1.83 -7.96 23.00
CA VAL A 241 2.56 -8.91 22.15
C VAL A 241 3.84 -8.26 21.64
N TYR A 242 5.00 -8.86 21.92
CA TYR A 242 6.28 -8.34 21.43
C TYR A 242 6.26 -8.13 19.92
N ALA A 243 6.74 -6.97 19.46
CA ALA A 243 6.73 -6.56 18.04
C ALA A 243 7.41 -7.58 17.08
N GLU A 244 8.28 -8.45 17.60
CA GLU A 244 8.89 -9.53 16.81
C GLU A 244 7.92 -10.66 16.46
N HIS A 245 6.89 -10.90 17.29
CA HIS A 245 5.80 -11.82 17.00
C HIS A 245 4.72 -11.20 16.09
N CYS A 246 4.72 -9.86 15.94
CA CYS A 246 3.81 -9.16 15.03
C CYS A 246 4.29 -9.23 13.56
N LYS A 247 5.51 -9.71 13.28
CA LYS A 247 6.04 -9.78 11.91
C LYS A 247 5.30 -10.83 11.07
N SER A 248 4.33 -10.30 10.32
CA SER A 248 3.70 -10.80 9.10
C SER A 248 3.03 -12.18 9.14
N ILE A 249 2.01 -12.34 9.99
CA ILE A 249 1.00 -13.42 9.82
C ILE A 249 0.25 -13.31 8.48
N PHE A 250 0.26 -12.12 7.87
CA PHE A 250 -0.40 -11.85 6.61
C PHE A 250 0.53 -12.16 5.44
N LYS A 251 0.00 -12.88 4.45
CA LYS A 251 0.68 -13.16 3.19
C LYS A 251 0.10 -12.22 2.13
N ILE A 252 0.84 -11.19 1.75
CA ILE A 252 0.37 -10.18 0.79
C ILE A 252 0.90 -10.51 -0.62
N GLY A 253 -0.03 -10.68 -1.56
CA GLY A 253 0.25 -10.91 -2.98
C GLY A 253 -0.11 -9.71 -3.85
N SER A 254 0.43 -9.69 -5.07
CA SER A 254 0.07 -8.71 -6.10
C SER A 254 -1.16 -9.21 -6.88
N ILE A 255 -2.15 -8.34 -7.10
CA ILE A 255 -3.31 -8.63 -7.96
C ILE A 255 -2.88 -8.81 -9.42
N GLU A 256 -1.87 -8.09 -9.86
CA GLU A 256 -1.30 -8.22 -11.20
C GLU A 256 -0.75 -9.63 -11.41
N GLN A 257 0.04 -10.12 -10.44
CA GLN A 257 0.55 -11.48 -10.46
C GLN A 257 -0.59 -12.50 -10.40
N LEU A 258 -1.61 -12.27 -9.58
CA LEU A 258 -2.79 -13.13 -9.52
C LEU A 258 -3.47 -13.24 -10.90
N LEU A 259 -3.73 -12.12 -11.58
CA LEU A 259 -4.37 -12.13 -12.89
C LEU A 259 -3.50 -12.84 -13.94
N LEU A 260 -2.18 -12.60 -13.92
CA LEU A 260 -1.24 -13.28 -14.81
C LEU A 260 -1.27 -14.80 -14.63
N GLU A 261 -1.27 -15.29 -13.39
CA GLU A 261 -1.31 -16.73 -13.12
C GLU A 261 -2.67 -17.35 -13.45
N ILE A 262 -3.79 -16.65 -13.27
CA ILE A 262 -5.11 -17.09 -13.76
C ILE A 262 -5.08 -17.26 -15.29
N LYS A 263 -4.57 -16.25 -16.02
CA LYS A 263 -4.49 -16.28 -17.48
C LYS A 263 -3.63 -17.44 -17.99
N LYS A 264 -2.44 -17.62 -17.38
CA LYS A 264 -1.54 -18.74 -17.66
C LYS A 264 -2.24 -20.08 -17.45
N LYS A 265 -2.87 -20.27 -16.28
CA LYS A 265 -3.49 -21.55 -15.92
C LYS A 265 -4.67 -21.92 -16.80
N MET A 266 -5.40 -20.93 -17.30
CA MET A 266 -6.49 -21.10 -18.26
C MET A 266 -6.03 -21.24 -19.71
N ASN A 267 -4.72 -21.22 -19.99
CA ASN A 267 -4.15 -21.21 -21.34
C ASN A 267 -4.72 -20.11 -22.24
N LEU A 268 -5.07 -18.95 -21.67
CA LEU A 268 -5.54 -17.83 -22.46
C LEU A 268 -4.33 -17.30 -23.24
N HIS A 269 -4.34 -17.48 -24.57
CA HIS A 269 -3.23 -17.18 -25.48
C HIS A 269 -2.42 -15.98 -24.98
N LEU A 270 -1.28 -16.25 -24.33
CA LEU A 270 -0.23 -15.27 -24.07
C LEU A 270 0.55 -15.04 -25.36
N GLU A 271 -0.15 -14.91 -26.48
CA GLU A 271 0.45 -14.26 -27.63
C GLU A 271 0.85 -12.90 -27.09
N HIS A 272 2.14 -12.62 -27.13
CA HIS A 272 2.71 -11.33 -26.71
C HIS A 272 2.09 -10.15 -27.51
N GLN A 273 1.16 -10.44 -28.43
CA GLN A 273 0.43 -9.57 -29.32
C GLN A 273 -1.10 -9.51 -29.05
N ASN A 274 -1.67 -10.32 -28.13
CA ASN A 274 -3.12 -10.35 -27.81
C ASN A 274 -3.48 -9.79 -26.41
N LEU A 275 -2.66 -8.89 -25.88
CA LEU A 275 -3.25 -7.67 -25.32
C LEU A 275 -3.97 -7.00 -26.51
N ARG A 276 -5.10 -6.32 -26.37
CA ARG A 276 -5.33 -5.22 -27.33
C ARG A 276 -4.02 -4.44 -27.37
N PRO A 277 -3.40 -4.18 -28.55
CA PRO A 277 -2.09 -3.54 -28.58
C PRO A 277 -2.09 -2.31 -27.67
N GLY A 278 -1.41 -2.38 -26.52
CA GLY A 278 -1.28 -1.27 -25.57
C GLY A 278 -1.94 -1.34 -24.17
N MET A 279 -2.70 -2.38 -23.78
CA MET A 279 -3.24 -2.44 -22.39
C MET A 279 -2.36 -3.27 -21.45
N SER A 280 -1.80 -2.65 -20.41
CA SER A 280 -1.11 -3.32 -19.31
C SER A 280 -2.09 -4.03 -18.36
N VAL A 281 -1.56 -4.88 -17.47
CA VAL A 281 -2.37 -5.50 -16.39
C VAL A 281 -3.00 -4.42 -15.49
N CYS A 282 -2.28 -3.33 -15.24
CA CYS A 282 -2.81 -2.19 -14.50
C CYS A 282 -3.99 -1.55 -15.23
N ASP A 283 -3.89 -1.37 -16.56
CA ASP A 283 -4.98 -0.79 -17.36
C ASP A 283 -6.24 -1.65 -17.32
N ILE A 284 -6.10 -2.98 -17.22
CA ILE A 284 -7.25 -3.89 -17.03
C ILE A 284 -7.85 -3.70 -15.64
N LEU A 285 -7.03 -3.69 -14.59
CA LEU A 285 -7.50 -3.58 -13.22
C LEU A 285 -8.15 -2.23 -12.91
N GLU A 286 -7.66 -1.14 -13.54
CA GLU A 286 -8.18 0.21 -13.39
C GLU A 286 -9.20 0.59 -14.47
N HIS A 287 -9.53 -0.32 -15.39
CA HIS A 287 -10.53 -0.08 -16.43
C HIS A 287 -11.88 0.26 -15.81
N ASP A 288 -12.60 1.20 -16.41
CA ASP A 288 -13.91 1.70 -15.99
C ASP A 288 -14.02 2.14 -14.52
N PHE A 289 -14.16 3.46 -14.31
CA PHE A 289 -14.56 4.00 -13.01
C PHE A 289 -16.04 3.70 -12.78
N TYR A 290 -16.34 2.74 -11.90
CA TYR A 290 -17.73 2.42 -11.57
C TYR A 290 -18.33 3.50 -10.64
N GLY A 291 -19.51 3.99 -11.03
CA GLY A 291 -20.24 5.07 -10.35
C GLY A 291 -20.96 4.69 -9.06
N LEU A 292 -21.75 5.66 -8.57
CA LEU A 292 -22.58 5.66 -7.35
C LEU A 292 -23.14 4.29 -6.96
N GLY A 293 -22.98 3.91 -5.69
CA GLY A 293 -23.60 2.74 -5.06
C GLY A 293 -22.63 1.61 -4.64
N LEU A 294 -21.36 1.66 -5.05
CA LEU A 294 -20.36 0.63 -4.71
C LEU A 294 -19.46 0.97 -3.51
N GLY A 295 -19.40 2.25 -3.17
CA GLY A 295 -18.68 2.74 -2.01
C GLY A 295 -19.32 2.32 -0.70
N CYS A 296 -18.71 2.79 0.39
CA CYS A 296 -19.34 2.76 1.68
C CYS A 296 -20.23 3.99 1.87
N MET A 297 -21.17 3.91 2.80
CA MET A 297 -22.12 5.00 3.06
C MET A 297 -21.43 6.34 3.31
N TYR A 298 -20.29 6.35 4.02
CA TYR A 298 -19.51 7.57 4.28
C TYR A 298 -19.02 8.26 2.99
N HIS A 299 -18.53 7.50 2.01
CA HIS A 299 -18.06 8.05 0.73
C HIS A 299 -19.19 8.35 -0.25
N GLU A 300 -20.28 7.56 -0.23
CA GLU A 300 -21.46 7.79 -1.07
C GLU A 300 -22.17 9.10 -0.70
N LEU A 301 -22.36 9.37 0.60
CA LEU A 301 -22.98 10.62 1.08
C LEU A 301 -22.18 11.89 0.71
N LYS A 302 -20.90 11.73 0.36
CA LYS A 302 -19.99 12.81 -0.02
C LYS A 302 -19.71 12.83 -1.53
N ASP A 303 -20.37 11.98 -2.32
CA ASP A 303 -20.17 11.83 -3.76
C ASP A 303 -18.69 11.60 -4.16
N ILE A 304 -17.98 10.81 -3.35
CA ILE A 304 -16.55 10.51 -3.52
C ILE A 304 -16.26 9.01 -3.44
N SER A 305 -17.21 8.18 -3.87
CA SER A 305 -17.14 6.72 -3.82
C SER A 305 -15.93 6.13 -4.55
N PHE A 306 -15.37 6.85 -5.54
CA PHE A 306 -14.12 6.48 -6.23
C PHE A 306 -12.85 6.50 -5.32
N LYS A 307 -12.95 7.12 -4.14
CA LYS A 307 -11.92 7.15 -3.09
C LYS A 307 -12.07 6.03 -2.06
N CYS A 308 -13.17 5.27 -2.11
CA CYS A 308 -13.50 4.22 -1.15
C CYS A 308 -12.75 2.92 -1.44
N SER A 309 -12.17 2.32 -0.40
CA SER A 309 -11.48 1.03 -0.49
C SER A 309 -12.43 -0.09 -0.94
N LYS A 310 -13.69 -0.06 -0.50
CA LYS A 310 -14.71 -1.04 -0.90
C LYS A 310 -14.99 -0.98 -2.40
N ALA A 311 -15.16 0.23 -2.95
CA ALA A 311 -15.36 0.41 -4.38
C ALA A 311 -14.16 -0.11 -5.18
N ARG A 312 -12.93 0.13 -4.69
CA ARG A 312 -11.69 -0.33 -5.33
C ARG A 312 -11.59 -1.85 -5.44
N VAL A 313 -11.81 -2.58 -4.35
CA VAL A 313 -11.73 -4.04 -4.41
C VAL A 313 -12.82 -4.66 -5.28
N ILE A 314 -14.03 -4.08 -5.28
CA ILE A 314 -15.13 -4.50 -6.16
C ILE A 314 -14.77 -4.26 -7.64
N GLN A 315 -14.19 -3.10 -7.96
CA GLN A 315 -13.72 -2.77 -9.30
C GLN A 315 -12.70 -3.81 -9.77
N TRP A 316 -11.67 -4.09 -8.97
CA TRP A 316 -10.64 -5.06 -9.35
C TRP A 316 -11.20 -6.45 -9.61
N MET A 317 -12.08 -6.96 -8.74
CA MET A 317 -12.74 -8.26 -8.95
C MET A 317 -13.58 -8.26 -10.22
N SER A 318 -14.37 -7.21 -10.44
CA SER A 318 -15.23 -7.12 -11.62
C SER A 318 -14.41 -7.14 -12.91
N ASN A 319 -13.33 -6.35 -12.94
CA ASN A 319 -12.44 -6.26 -14.09
C ASN A 319 -11.69 -7.57 -14.36
N ILE A 320 -11.27 -8.29 -13.31
CA ILE A 320 -10.71 -9.64 -13.46
C ILE A 320 -11.75 -10.57 -14.10
N CYS A 321 -12.97 -10.64 -13.55
CA CYS A 321 -14.01 -11.54 -14.06
C CYS A 321 -14.42 -11.20 -15.50
N ILE A 322 -14.61 -9.93 -15.82
CA ILE A 322 -14.93 -9.45 -17.18
C ILE A 322 -13.81 -9.83 -18.15
N HIS A 323 -12.55 -9.53 -17.79
CA HIS A 323 -11.41 -9.81 -18.65
C HIS A 323 -11.26 -11.31 -18.94
N ILE A 324 -11.40 -12.16 -17.92
CA ILE A 324 -11.33 -13.62 -18.11
C ILE A 324 -12.50 -14.11 -18.97
N ASN A 325 -13.71 -13.58 -18.76
CA ASN A 325 -14.89 -13.97 -19.53
C ASN A 325 -14.73 -13.73 -21.04
N MET A 326 -14.02 -12.66 -21.44
CA MET A 326 -13.76 -12.36 -22.86
C MET A 326 -13.16 -13.54 -23.65
N TYR A 327 -12.52 -14.50 -22.97
CA TYR A 327 -11.86 -15.64 -23.59
C TYR A 327 -12.41 -17.01 -23.19
N THR A 328 -13.26 -17.08 -22.16
CA THR A 328 -13.65 -18.35 -21.52
C THR A 328 -15.14 -18.63 -21.53
N GLY A 329 -15.98 -17.64 -21.85
CA GLY A 329 -17.44 -17.79 -21.81
C GLY A 329 -17.98 -18.04 -20.40
N LEU A 330 -17.32 -17.50 -19.37
CA LEU A 330 -17.86 -17.47 -18.00
C LEU A 330 -19.25 -16.83 -17.98
N ASN A 331 -20.19 -17.48 -17.31
CA ASN A 331 -21.49 -16.88 -17.06
C ASN A 331 -21.35 -15.79 -15.97
N LEU A 332 -21.14 -14.54 -16.39
CA LEU A 332 -21.09 -13.40 -15.49
C LEU A 332 -22.48 -13.09 -14.95
N ILE A 333 -22.61 -13.09 -13.63
CA ILE A 333 -23.86 -12.85 -12.92
C ILE A 333 -23.89 -11.38 -12.48
N PRO A 334 -24.82 -10.56 -13.00
CA PRO A 334 -25.03 -9.20 -12.52
C PRO A 334 -25.34 -9.20 -11.02
N GLY A 335 -24.71 -8.27 -10.30
CA GLY A 335 -24.75 -8.23 -8.85
C GLY A 335 -23.77 -9.18 -8.15
N LYS A 336 -23.01 -10.04 -8.86
CA LYS A 336 -21.95 -10.86 -8.23
C LYS A 336 -20.59 -10.68 -8.87
N HIS A 337 -20.52 -10.80 -10.19
CA HIS A 337 -19.28 -10.61 -10.95
C HIS A 337 -19.08 -9.17 -11.41
N MET A 338 -20.16 -8.41 -11.46
CA MET A 338 -20.18 -7.00 -11.82
C MET A 338 -21.36 -6.34 -11.14
N ALA A 339 -21.31 -5.02 -10.98
CA ALA A 339 -22.44 -4.29 -10.45
C ALA A 339 -23.65 -4.36 -11.39
N THR A 340 -24.84 -4.51 -10.82
CA THR A 340 -26.10 -4.31 -11.54
C THR A 340 -26.55 -2.85 -11.39
N GLN A 341 -27.11 -2.26 -12.43
CA GLN A 341 -27.63 -0.90 -12.38
C GLN A 341 -29.10 -0.93 -11.94
N LEU A 342 -29.45 -0.11 -10.96
CA LEU A 342 -30.80 0.07 -10.46
C LEU A 342 -31.53 1.17 -11.23
N ASN A 343 -32.85 1.26 -11.04
CA ASN A 343 -33.71 2.21 -11.75
C ASN A 343 -33.37 3.68 -11.47
N ASP A 344 -32.78 3.97 -10.30
CA ASP A 344 -32.30 5.30 -9.93
C ASP A 344 -30.90 5.62 -10.47
N GLY A 345 -30.33 4.71 -11.26
CA GLY A 345 -28.99 4.82 -11.83
C GLY A 345 -27.86 4.37 -10.91
N SER A 346 -28.15 4.07 -9.64
CA SER A 346 -27.15 3.55 -8.69
C SER A 346 -26.75 2.11 -9.02
N LYS A 347 -25.62 1.67 -8.50
CA LYS A 347 -25.00 0.37 -8.78
C LYS A 347 -25.01 -0.50 -7.52
N LEU A 348 -25.36 -1.77 -7.66
CA LEU A 348 -25.42 -2.72 -6.56
C LEU A 348 -24.62 -3.99 -6.86
N VAL A 349 -23.87 -4.46 -5.87
CA VAL A 349 -23.37 -5.84 -5.81
C VAL A 349 -24.08 -6.54 -4.65
N MET A 350 -24.74 -7.65 -4.95
CA MET A 350 -25.51 -8.45 -4.01
C MET A 350 -24.60 -9.40 -3.25
N LEU A 351 -24.65 -9.33 -1.93
CA LEU A 351 -24.13 -10.38 -1.06
C LEU A 351 -25.16 -11.49 -0.99
N THR A 352 -24.77 -12.74 -1.27
CA THR A 352 -25.59 -13.88 -0.88
C THR A 352 -25.39 -14.13 0.60
N TYR A 353 -26.44 -13.90 1.38
CA TYR A 353 -26.53 -14.35 2.77
C TYR A 353 -26.65 -15.87 2.85
#